data_AF-A0AAU4QDJ5-F1
#
_entry.id   AF-A0AAU4QDJ5-F1
#
_cell.length_a   1.000
_cell.length_b   1.000
_cell.length_c   1.000
_cell.angle_alpha   90.00
_cell.angle_beta   90.00
_cell.angle_gamma   90.00
#
_symmetry.space_group_name_H-M   'P 1'
#
loop_
_entity.id
_entity.type
_entity.pdbx_description
1 polymer ?
#
loop_
_entity_poly.entity_id
_entity_poly.type
_entity_poly.pdbx_seq_one_letter_code
_entity_poly.pdbx_strand_id
1 'polypeptide(L)'
;MDAGLAGLLGGVIGAAVGGLFTTAAAYVTGHKAERQARLQVEAQHQQQREQHRAEYLRDRREPRAQAYTNFLTGIDELRTILQSAFAEGRDNPEHVRNSYQQAKVQIRELRALEAPVRIEGPDLMIVPVHKITTAIALVMFALEEHPDDISAFSALLEKVPAAEGHFVRMARHALQDEGDELHRHGWSYDPWPDRHNPDWALPGDRTSNNVPNVPE
;
A
#
# COMPACT_ATOMS: atom_id res chain seq x y z
N MET A 1 -61.95 17.31 4.72
CA MET A 1 -60.69 16.74 4.21
C MET A 1 -60.17 17.69 3.13
N ASP A 2 -58.87 18.02 3.24
CA ASP A 2 -57.96 18.73 2.31
C ASP A 2 -58.27 20.13 1.76
N ALA A 3 -57.37 21.07 2.07
CA ALA A 3 -56.40 21.68 1.14
C ALA A 3 -55.71 22.83 1.91
N GLY A 4 -54.43 22.77 2.29
CA GLY A 4 -53.30 22.46 1.42
C GLY A 4 -52.79 23.78 0.83
N LEU A 5 -51.57 24.17 1.21
CA LEU A 5 -50.73 25.22 0.57
C LEU A 5 -51.03 26.69 0.89
N ALA A 6 -51.12 27.04 2.18
CA ALA A 6 -50.98 28.43 2.65
C ALA A 6 -49.52 28.95 2.67
N GLY A 7 -48.61 28.44 1.82
CA GLY A 7 -47.17 28.64 2.07
C GLY A 7 -46.21 28.72 0.90
N LEU A 8 -46.64 28.90 -0.36
CA LEU A 8 -45.67 28.92 -1.48
C LEU A 8 -45.76 30.08 -2.47
N LEU A 9 -46.69 31.05 -2.33
CA LEU A 9 -46.73 32.19 -3.25
C LEU A 9 -47.13 33.48 -2.54
N GLY A 10 -46.38 33.86 -1.51
CA GLY A 10 -46.35 35.24 -1.05
C GLY A 10 -45.61 36.09 -2.08
N GLY A 11 -46.34 36.65 -3.05
CA GLY A 11 -45.75 37.60 -4.01
C GLY A 11 -46.41 37.72 -5.38
N VAL A 12 -47.70 37.41 -5.53
CA VAL A 12 -48.47 37.87 -6.68
C VAL A 12 -49.52 38.83 -6.13
N ILE A 13 -49.24 40.13 -6.16
CA ILE A 13 -50.19 41.26 -6.30
C ILE A 13 -49.36 42.54 -6.21
N GLY A 14 -49.17 43.21 -7.35
CA GLY A 14 -48.55 44.53 -7.42
C GLY A 14 -48.09 44.91 -8.83
N ALA A 15 -48.91 45.66 -9.55
CA ALA A 15 -48.62 46.46 -10.75
C ALA A 15 -48.59 45.76 -12.12
N ALA A 16 -49.74 45.86 -12.80
CA ALA A 16 -49.85 45.91 -14.27
C ALA A 16 -49.28 47.21 -14.88
N VAL A 17 -48.19 47.75 -14.33
CA VAL A 17 -47.46 48.93 -14.81
C VAL A 17 -45.97 48.64 -14.64
N GLY A 18 -45.35 47.96 -15.61
CA GLY A 18 -43.94 47.58 -15.47
C GLY A 18 -43.34 46.66 -16.54
N GLY A 19 -43.98 46.51 -17.71
CA GLY A 19 -43.53 45.59 -18.76
C GLY A 19 -42.15 45.89 -19.39
N LEU A 20 -41.56 47.06 -19.07
CA LEU A 20 -40.21 47.43 -19.50
C LEU A 20 -39.14 47.31 -18.40
N PHE A 21 -39.53 47.14 -17.12
CA PHE A 21 -38.59 46.94 -16.02
C PHE A 21 -38.37 45.47 -15.66
N THR A 22 -39.32 44.59 -15.99
CA THR A 22 -39.19 43.13 -15.77
C THR A 22 -38.18 42.47 -16.71
N THR A 23 -38.07 42.95 -17.95
CA THR A 23 -37.07 42.47 -18.92
C THR A 23 -35.65 42.88 -18.56
N ALA A 24 -35.44 44.08 -18.01
CA ALA A 24 -34.13 44.51 -17.52
C ALA A 24 -33.72 43.75 -16.24
N ALA A 25 -34.64 43.53 -15.30
CA ALA A 25 -34.39 42.71 -14.12
C ALA A 25 -34.09 41.25 -14.48
N ALA A 26 -34.78 40.66 -15.46
CA ALA A 26 -34.49 39.31 -15.94
C ALA A 26 -33.12 39.21 -16.64
N TYR A 27 -32.70 40.25 -17.38
CA TYR A 27 -31.39 40.27 -18.04
C TYR A 27 -30.22 40.38 -17.05
N VAL A 28 -30.34 41.24 -16.03
CA VAL A 28 -29.33 41.39 -14.97
C VAL A 28 -29.32 40.18 -14.02
N THR A 29 -30.50 39.62 -13.71
CA THR A 29 -30.61 38.42 -12.87
C THR A 29 -30.12 37.18 -13.60
N GLY A 30 -30.35 37.07 -14.92
CA GLY A 30 -29.81 36.00 -15.76
C GLY A 30 -28.28 35.96 -15.76
N HIS A 31 -27.61 37.12 -15.86
CA HIS A 31 -26.14 37.18 -15.88
C HIS A 31 -25.50 36.91 -14.51
N LYS A 32 -26.19 37.25 -13.41
CA LYS A 32 -25.76 36.88 -12.04
C LYS A 32 -26.06 35.42 -11.69
N ALA A 33 -27.21 34.91 -12.13
CA ALA A 33 -27.59 33.50 -11.98
C ALA A 33 -26.62 32.60 -12.75
N GLU A 34 -26.13 33.01 -13.92
CA GLU A 34 -25.11 32.26 -14.66
C GLU A 34 -23.78 32.16 -13.88
N ARG A 35 -23.35 33.25 -13.22
CA ARG A 35 -22.14 33.24 -12.38
C ARG A 35 -22.30 32.40 -11.12
N GLN A 36 -23.46 32.46 -10.46
CA GLN A 36 -23.76 31.60 -9.31
C GLN A 36 -23.93 30.13 -9.71
N ALA A 37 -24.52 29.85 -10.87
CA ALA A 37 -24.65 28.51 -11.41
C ALA A 37 -23.27 27.90 -11.73
N ARG A 38 -22.34 28.68 -12.30
CA ARG A 38 -20.96 28.21 -12.53
C ARG A 38 -20.26 27.86 -11.22
N LEU A 39 -20.35 28.71 -10.20
CA LEU A 39 -19.78 28.44 -8.88
C LEU A 39 -20.42 27.22 -8.19
N GLN A 40 -21.73 27.04 -8.33
CA GLN A 40 -22.43 25.86 -7.81
C GLN A 40 -22.05 24.58 -8.57
N VAL A 41 -21.91 24.63 -9.89
CA VAL A 41 -21.50 23.50 -10.72
C VAL A 41 -20.04 23.12 -10.40
N GLU A 42 -19.16 24.09 -10.19
CA GLU A 42 -17.76 23.85 -9.84
C GLU A 42 -17.62 23.23 -8.44
N ALA A 43 -18.40 23.71 -7.46
CA ALA A 43 -18.50 23.10 -6.14
C ALA A 43 -19.10 21.68 -6.19
N GLN A 44 -20.14 21.46 -7.01
CA GLN A 44 -20.72 20.13 -7.22
C GLN A 44 -19.73 19.15 -7.88
N HIS A 45 -18.94 19.61 -8.84
CA HIS A 45 -17.91 18.78 -9.46
C HIS A 45 -16.79 18.42 -8.49
N GLN A 46 -16.39 19.34 -7.61
CA GLN A 46 -15.43 19.03 -6.56
C GLN A 46 -15.99 17.99 -5.58
N GLN A 47 -17.22 18.17 -5.11
CA GLN A 47 -17.88 17.20 -4.23
C GLN A 47 -18.05 15.83 -4.90
N GLN A 48 -18.43 15.77 -6.18
CA GLN A 48 -18.53 14.52 -6.92
C GLN A 48 -17.17 13.82 -7.07
N ARG A 49 -16.09 14.57 -7.33
CA ARG A 49 -14.74 14.00 -7.41
C ARG A 49 -14.30 13.41 -6.08
N GLU A 50 -14.60 14.09 -4.98
CA GLU A 50 -14.30 13.60 -3.64
C GLU A 50 -15.12 12.34 -3.31
N GLN A 51 -16.41 12.33 -3.65
CA GLN A 51 -17.28 11.16 -3.48
C GLN A 51 -16.80 9.96 -4.31
N HIS A 52 -16.52 10.15 -5.60
CA HIS A 52 -15.99 9.09 -6.46
C HIS A 52 -14.64 8.57 -5.98
N ARG A 53 -13.78 9.45 -5.45
CA ARG A 53 -12.50 9.04 -4.87
C ARG A 53 -12.70 8.20 -3.61
N ALA A 54 -13.62 8.58 -2.73
CA ALA A 54 -13.93 7.81 -1.53
C ALA A 54 -14.53 6.43 -1.88
N GLU A 55 -15.44 6.37 -2.84
CA GLU A 55 -16.01 5.12 -3.36
C GLU A 55 -14.93 4.21 -3.95
N TYR A 56 -14.09 4.75 -4.83
CA TYR A 56 -12.98 4.00 -5.43
C TYR A 56 -12.02 3.44 -4.38
N LEU A 57 -11.69 4.21 -3.34
CA LEU A 57 -10.77 3.76 -2.29
C LEU A 57 -11.40 2.67 -1.43
N ARG A 58 -12.70 2.76 -1.15
CA ARG A 58 -13.46 1.72 -0.46
C ARG A 58 -13.51 0.43 -1.27
N ASP A 59 -13.74 0.51 -2.58
CA ASP A 59 -13.80 -0.66 -3.46
C ASP A 59 -12.45 -1.39 -3.56
N ARG A 60 -11.32 -0.69 -3.40
CA ARG A 60 -9.99 -1.31 -3.41
C ARG A 60 -9.53 -1.86 -2.06
N ARG A 61 -10.25 -1.60 -0.97
CA ARG A 61 -9.84 -2.05 0.36
C ARG A 61 -9.88 -3.58 0.50
N GLU A 62 -10.96 -4.19 0.06
CA GLU A 62 -11.16 -5.64 0.14
C GLU A 62 -10.13 -6.44 -0.68
N PRO A 63 -9.91 -6.16 -1.99
CA PRO A 63 -8.90 -6.89 -2.76
C PRO A 63 -7.48 -6.69 -2.21
N ARG A 64 -7.15 -5.51 -1.65
CA ARG A 64 -5.88 -5.29 -0.95
C ARG A 64 -5.75 -6.15 0.30
N ALA A 65 -6.77 -6.14 1.16
CA ALA A 65 -6.78 -6.92 2.39
C ALA A 65 -6.62 -8.41 2.08
N GLN A 66 -7.30 -8.91 1.05
CA GLN A 66 -7.17 -10.28 0.57
C GLN A 66 -5.76 -10.58 0.05
N ALA A 67 -5.20 -9.72 -0.81
CA ALA A 67 -3.84 -9.88 -1.33
C ALA A 67 -2.79 -9.92 -0.21
N TYR A 68 -2.89 -9.02 0.77
CA TYR A 68 -1.96 -8.97 1.91
C TYR A 68 -2.10 -10.20 2.80
N THR A 69 -3.33 -10.64 3.05
CA THR A 69 -3.59 -11.84 3.85
C THR A 69 -3.03 -13.08 3.17
N ASN A 70 -3.31 -13.28 1.88
CA ASN A 70 -2.79 -14.42 1.13
C ASN A 70 -1.26 -14.46 1.14
N PHE A 71 -0.62 -13.30 0.92
CA PHE A 71 0.85 -13.20 0.97
C PHE A 71 1.40 -13.56 2.35
N LEU A 72 0.79 -13.07 3.43
CA LEU A 72 1.17 -13.41 4.80
C LEU A 72 1.00 -14.90 5.11
N THR A 73 -0.11 -15.51 4.68
CA THR A 73 -0.31 -16.96 4.82
C THR A 73 0.79 -17.74 4.11
N GLY A 74 1.16 -17.36 2.89
CA GLY A 74 2.24 -18.02 2.16
C GLY A 74 3.61 -17.88 2.85
N ILE A 75 3.86 -16.75 3.53
CA ILE A 75 5.08 -16.54 4.33
C ILE A 75 5.08 -17.47 5.55
N ASP A 76 3.96 -17.59 6.25
CA ASP A 76 3.84 -18.44 7.44
C ASP A 76 3.99 -19.93 7.11
N GLU A 77 3.39 -20.38 6.01
CA GLU A 77 3.58 -21.73 5.48
C GLU A 77 5.06 -22.02 5.17
N LEU A 78 5.72 -21.10 4.46
CA LEU A 78 7.15 -21.21 4.17
C LEU A 78 8.00 -21.22 5.44
N ARG A 79 7.69 -20.35 6.39
CA ARG A 79 8.41 -20.28 7.67
C ARG A 79 8.27 -21.60 8.45
N THR A 80 7.09 -22.21 8.43
CA THR A 80 6.84 -23.50 9.06
C THR A 80 7.71 -24.61 8.45
N ILE A 81 7.82 -24.65 7.12
CA ILE A 81 8.72 -25.59 6.42
C ILE A 81 10.19 -25.35 6.81
N LEU A 82 10.62 -24.09 6.88
CA LEU A 82 11.99 -23.74 7.23
C LEU A 82 12.31 -24.03 8.70
N GLN A 83 11.36 -23.83 9.60
CA GLN A 83 11.48 -24.16 11.02
C GLN A 83 11.52 -25.67 11.25
N SER A 84 10.72 -26.45 10.53
CA SER A 84 10.75 -27.91 10.62
C SER A 84 12.07 -28.48 10.08
N ALA A 85 12.63 -27.89 9.01
CA ALA A 85 13.95 -28.22 8.50
C ALA A 85 15.03 -28.07 9.58
N PHE A 86 14.95 -27.02 10.39
CA PHE A 86 15.90 -26.79 11.48
C PHE A 86 15.69 -27.74 12.67
N ALA A 87 14.45 -27.90 13.12
CA ALA A 87 14.13 -28.69 14.30
C ALA A 87 14.55 -30.16 14.16
N GLU A 88 14.40 -30.71 12.95
CA GLU A 88 14.67 -32.13 12.66
C GLU A 88 15.98 -32.34 11.87
N GLY A 89 16.54 -31.27 11.31
CA GLY A 89 17.66 -31.36 10.37
C GLY A 89 19.00 -31.75 10.97
N ARG A 90 19.20 -31.49 12.27
CA ARG A 90 20.47 -31.78 12.97
C ARG A 90 20.83 -33.26 12.95
N ASP A 91 19.82 -34.13 13.01
CA ASP A 91 20.00 -35.58 13.08
C ASP A 91 19.57 -36.29 11.78
N ASN A 92 18.99 -35.55 10.82
CA ASN A 92 18.43 -36.12 9.58
C ASN A 92 18.70 -35.23 8.34
N PRO A 93 19.84 -35.42 7.65
CA PRO A 93 20.18 -34.66 6.45
C PRO A 93 19.19 -34.83 5.29
N GLU A 94 18.55 -35.99 5.16
CA GLU A 94 17.52 -36.24 4.15
C GLU A 94 16.27 -35.38 4.41
N HIS A 95 15.94 -35.13 5.68
CA HIS A 95 14.86 -34.21 6.04
C HIS A 95 15.16 -32.78 5.62
N VAL A 96 16.37 -32.28 5.89
CA VAL A 96 16.81 -30.94 5.44
C VAL A 96 16.67 -30.81 3.92
N ARG A 97 17.13 -31.83 3.19
CA ARG A 97 17.03 -31.86 1.73
C ARG A 97 15.58 -31.82 1.25
N ASN A 98 14.69 -32.61 1.86
CA ASN A 98 13.27 -32.61 1.52
C ASN A 98 12.61 -31.28 1.84
N SER A 99 12.87 -30.69 3.01
CA SER A 99 12.35 -29.39 3.40
C SER A 99 12.86 -28.26 2.51
N TYR A 100 14.11 -28.31 2.06
CA TYR A 100 14.62 -27.37 1.06
C TYR A 100 13.86 -27.48 -0.28
N GLN A 101 13.57 -28.70 -0.76
CA GLN A 101 12.76 -28.88 -1.97
C GLN A 101 11.32 -28.36 -1.79
N GLN A 102 10.70 -28.63 -0.64
CA GLN A 102 9.37 -28.10 -0.31
C GLN A 102 9.39 -26.57 -0.26
N ALA A 103 10.40 -25.98 0.39
CA ALA A 103 10.58 -24.53 0.47
C ALA A 103 10.75 -23.91 -0.93
N LYS A 104 11.45 -24.56 -1.87
CA LYS A 104 11.54 -24.08 -3.26
C LYS A 104 10.21 -24.05 -3.98
N VAL A 105 9.35 -25.06 -3.77
CA VAL A 105 8.00 -25.07 -4.33
C VAL A 105 7.19 -23.92 -3.72
N GLN A 106 7.19 -23.82 -2.39
CA GLN A 106 6.46 -22.78 -1.66
C GLN A 106 6.91 -21.36 -2.04
N ILE A 107 8.21 -21.13 -2.32
CA ILE A 107 8.70 -19.83 -2.79
C ILE A 107 8.14 -19.45 -4.16
N ARG A 108 7.93 -20.42 -5.06
CA ARG A 108 7.30 -20.13 -6.35
C ARG A 108 5.85 -19.71 -6.16
N GLU A 109 5.14 -20.37 -5.26
CA GLU A 109 3.77 -20.02 -4.89
C GLU A 109 3.73 -18.63 -4.23
N LEU A 110 4.64 -18.35 -3.30
CA LEU A 110 4.77 -17.04 -2.67
C LEU A 110 5.06 -15.92 -3.68
N ARG A 111 5.90 -16.17 -4.68
CA ARG A 111 6.15 -15.20 -5.78
C ARG A 111 4.89 -14.92 -6.60
N ALA A 112 4.03 -15.91 -6.79
CA ALA A 112 2.74 -15.69 -7.46
C ALA A 112 1.81 -14.79 -6.62
N LEU A 113 1.90 -14.88 -5.29
CA LEU A 113 1.16 -14.04 -4.35
C LEU A 113 1.73 -12.61 -4.23
N GLU A 114 2.98 -12.40 -4.64
CA GLU A 114 3.61 -11.09 -4.66
C GLU A 114 2.94 -10.13 -5.65
N ALA A 115 2.59 -10.62 -6.84
CA ALA A 115 2.03 -9.79 -7.91
C ALA A 115 0.71 -9.09 -7.52
N PRO A 116 -0.29 -9.77 -6.94
CA PRO A 116 -1.49 -9.13 -6.40
C PRO A 116 -1.19 -8.02 -5.39
N VAL A 117 -0.21 -8.20 -4.50
CA VAL A 117 0.18 -7.17 -3.52
C VAL A 117 0.71 -5.91 -4.22
N ARG A 118 1.49 -6.07 -5.30
CA ARG A 118 2.07 -4.96 -6.07
C ARG A 118 1.06 -4.29 -7.01
N ILE A 119 0.06 -5.03 -7.48
CA ILE A 119 -0.99 -4.51 -8.39
C ILE A 119 -2.08 -3.79 -7.60
N GLU A 120 -2.50 -4.38 -6.49
CA GLU A 120 -3.60 -3.84 -5.68
C GLU A 120 -3.13 -2.85 -4.62
N GLY A 121 -1.94 -3.07 -4.06
CA GLY A 121 -1.37 -2.23 -3.03
C GLY A 121 -0.80 -0.90 -3.56
N PRO A 122 -0.68 0.11 -2.68
CA PRO A 122 0.03 1.34 -3.00
C PRO A 122 1.55 1.10 -3.11
N ASP A 123 2.27 2.01 -3.78
CA ASP A 123 3.73 1.92 -4.04
C ASP A 123 4.56 1.69 -2.77
N LEU A 124 4.11 2.21 -1.61
CA LEU A 124 4.75 1.98 -0.31
C LEU A 124 4.87 0.48 0.06
N MET A 125 4.09 -0.41 -0.56
CA MET A 125 4.15 -1.86 -0.33
C MET A 125 5.32 -2.54 -1.07
N ILE A 126 5.98 -1.86 -2.01
CA ILE A 126 7.09 -2.43 -2.77
C ILE A 126 8.27 -2.80 -1.85
N VAL A 127 8.67 -1.90 -0.96
CA VAL A 127 9.82 -2.13 -0.05
C VAL A 127 9.55 -3.26 0.96
N PRO A 128 8.41 -3.30 1.67
CA PRO A 128 8.11 -4.39 2.59
C PRO A 128 8.07 -5.77 1.92
N VAL A 129 7.47 -5.86 0.73
CA VAL A 129 7.49 -7.07 -0.09
C VAL A 129 8.92 -7.49 -0.41
N HIS A 130 9.75 -6.54 -0.85
CA HIS A 130 11.15 -6.80 -1.18
C HIS A 130 11.96 -7.26 0.05
N LYS A 131 11.74 -6.67 1.23
CA LYS A 131 12.43 -7.07 2.47
C LYS A 131 12.14 -8.52 2.82
N ILE A 132 10.89 -8.97 2.67
CA ILE A 132 10.51 -10.36 2.94
C ILE A 132 11.16 -11.31 1.93
N THR A 133 11.06 -11.02 0.64
CA THR A 133 11.64 -11.88 -0.40
C THR A 133 13.16 -11.97 -0.29
N THR A 134 13.84 -10.88 0.07
CA THR A 134 15.28 -10.87 0.35
C THR A 134 15.63 -11.68 1.59
N ALA A 135 14.88 -11.53 2.70
CA ALA A 135 15.12 -12.33 3.90
C ALA A 135 14.99 -13.84 3.63
N ILE A 136 13.94 -14.23 2.91
CA ILE A 136 13.73 -15.63 2.49
C ILE A 136 14.86 -16.10 1.56
N ALA A 137 15.26 -15.29 0.58
CA ALA A 137 16.33 -15.65 -0.35
C ALA A 137 17.66 -15.89 0.38
N LEU A 138 17.99 -15.09 1.38
CA LEU A 138 19.17 -15.29 2.23
C LEU A 138 19.10 -16.60 3.00
N VAL A 139 17.94 -16.91 3.58
CA VAL A 139 17.72 -18.17 4.31
C VAL A 139 17.89 -19.38 3.38
N MET A 140 17.33 -19.31 2.17
CA MET A 140 17.47 -20.37 1.17
C MET A 140 18.91 -20.54 0.68
N PHE A 141 19.62 -19.42 0.46
CA PHE A 141 21.02 -19.44 0.09
C PHE A 141 21.87 -20.14 1.16
N ALA A 142 21.63 -19.83 2.44
CA ALA A 142 22.32 -20.48 3.55
C ALA A 142 22.02 -21.99 3.63
N LEU A 143 20.76 -22.41 3.44
CA LEU A 143 20.40 -23.83 3.38
C LEU A 143 21.09 -24.59 2.24
N GLU A 144 21.31 -23.93 1.11
CA GLU A 144 21.92 -24.54 -0.07
C GLU A 144 23.43 -24.62 0.04
N GLU A 145 24.09 -23.53 0.45
CA GLU A 145 25.55 -23.43 0.49
C GLU A 145 26.15 -24.09 1.74
N HIS A 146 25.44 -24.01 2.87
CA HIS A 146 25.93 -24.44 4.18
C HIS A 146 24.85 -25.22 4.96
N PRO A 147 24.41 -26.40 4.47
CA PRO A 147 23.34 -27.17 5.11
C PRO A 147 23.65 -27.59 6.56
N ASP A 148 24.94 -27.68 6.90
CA ASP A 148 25.40 -28.06 8.24
C ASP A 148 25.56 -26.85 9.20
N ASP A 149 25.55 -25.61 8.67
CA ASP A 149 25.68 -24.40 9.48
C ASP A 149 24.30 -23.91 9.97
N ILE A 150 23.80 -24.68 10.93
CA ILE A 150 22.54 -24.45 11.66
C ILE A 150 22.53 -23.04 12.30
N SER A 151 23.70 -22.51 12.68
CA SER A 151 23.81 -21.21 13.35
C SER A 151 23.59 -20.04 12.40
N ALA A 152 24.20 -20.08 11.21
CA ALA A 152 23.98 -19.08 10.16
C ALA A 152 22.53 -19.09 9.67
N PHE A 153 21.95 -20.29 9.53
CA PHE A 153 20.54 -20.43 9.17
C PHE A 153 19.60 -19.80 10.20
N SER A 154 19.80 -20.09 11.50
CA SER A 154 18.97 -19.54 12.58
C SER A 154 19.00 -18.01 12.59
N ALA A 155 20.19 -17.42 12.49
CA ALA A 155 20.36 -15.98 12.49
C ALA A 155 19.66 -15.29 11.29
N LEU A 156 19.59 -15.98 10.15
CA LEU A 156 18.89 -15.47 8.97
C LEU A 156 17.37 -15.66 9.08
N LEU A 157 16.92 -16.79 9.63
CA LEU A 157 15.50 -17.07 9.83
C LEU A 157 14.85 -16.05 10.79
N GLU A 158 15.60 -15.57 11.79
CA GLU A 158 15.16 -14.49 12.69
C GLU A 158 14.89 -13.15 11.97
N LYS A 159 15.45 -12.94 10.77
CA LYS A 159 15.17 -11.72 9.97
C LYS A 159 13.79 -11.76 9.31
N VAL A 160 13.21 -12.95 9.10
CA VAL A 160 11.90 -13.11 8.44
C VAL A 160 10.78 -12.49 9.27
N PRO A 161 10.63 -12.76 10.59
CA PRO A 161 9.62 -12.09 11.43
C PRO A 161 9.77 -10.57 11.47
N ALA A 162 10.99 -10.02 11.42
CA ALA A 162 11.20 -8.58 11.39
C ALA A 162 10.68 -7.97 10.08
N ALA A 163 10.94 -8.62 8.94
CA ALA A 163 10.42 -8.22 7.64
C ALA A 163 8.89 -8.36 7.56
N GLU A 164 8.34 -9.46 8.10
CA GLU A 164 6.90 -9.70 8.24
C GLU A 164 6.23 -8.59 9.08
N GLY A 165 6.80 -8.26 10.24
CA GLY A 165 6.29 -7.19 11.10
C GLY A 165 6.31 -5.82 10.42
N HIS A 166 7.33 -5.55 9.59
CA HIS A 166 7.37 -4.33 8.77
C HIS A 166 6.26 -4.33 7.71
N PHE A 167 6.07 -5.45 7.01
CA PHE A 167 4.97 -5.61 6.05
C PHE A 167 3.61 -5.42 6.69
N VAL A 168 3.34 -6.03 7.83
CA VAL A 168 2.05 -5.89 8.53
C VAL A 168 1.79 -4.43 8.93
N ARG A 169 2.80 -3.69 9.40
CA ARG A 169 2.65 -2.26 9.72
C ARG A 169 2.29 -1.46 8.48
N MET A 170 3.00 -1.67 7.38
CA MET A 170 2.75 -0.94 6.12
C MET A 170 1.42 -1.34 5.48
N ALA A 171 1.03 -2.61 5.55
CA ALA A 171 -0.26 -3.11 5.09
C ALA A 171 -1.42 -2.49 5.89
N ARG A 172 -1.30 -2.41 7.22
CA ARG A 172 -2.30 -1.73 8.07
C ARG A 172 -2.42 -0.26 7.71
N HIS A 173 -1.29 0.43 7.54
CA HIS A 173 -1.28 1.81 7.12
C HIS A 173 -1.93 1.97 5.73
N ALA A 174 -1.59 1.14 4.75
CA ALA A 174 -2.18 1.15 3.41
C ALA A 174 -3.69 0.85 3.39
N LEU A 175 -4.22 0.12 4.38
CA LEU A 175 -5.65 -0.16 4.53
C LEU A 175 -6.39 0.90 5.34
N GLN A 176 -5.68 1.69 6.16
CA GLN A 176 -6.25 2.77 6.97
C GLN A 176 -6.19 4.11 6.24
N ASP A 177 -5.15 4.33 5.43
CA ASP A 177 -4.91 5.54 4.68
C ASP A 177 -5.70 5.49 3.35
N GLU A 178 -7.02 5.64 3.47
CA GLU A 178 -7.98 5.76 2.38
C GLU A 178 -7.91 7.15 1.71
N GLY A 179 -6.70 7.71 1.52
CA GLY A 179 -6.47 8.75 0.52
C GLY A 179 -5.84 10.07 0.96
N ASP A 180 -5.19 10.18 2.13
CA ASP A 180 -4.78 11.49 2.67
C ASP A 180 -3.28 11.85 2.50
N GLU A 181 -2.36 10.90 2.27
CA GLU A 181 -0.93 11.21 2.52
C GLU A 181 0.06 11.34 1.35
N LEU A 182 -0.30 11.18 0.07
CA LEU A 182 0.71 11.39 -1.00
C LEU A 182 0.89 12.85 -1.45
N HIS A 183 0.09 13.80 -0.95
CA HIS A 183 0.25 15.22 -1.29
C HIS A 183 0.52 16.16 -0.12
N ARG A 184 0.28 15.75 1.14
CA ARG A 184 0.35 16.67 2.29
C ARG A 184 1.74 16.74 2.94
N HIS A 185 2.55 15.70 2.77
CA HIS A 185 3.92 15.68 3.27
C HIS A 185 4.85 15.32 2.12
N GLY A 186 5.70 16.27 1.71
CA GLY A 186 6.72 16.10 0.68
C GLY A 186 7.82 15.12 1.11
N TRP A 187 7.43 13.88 1.45
CA TRP A 187 8.32 12.75 1.57
C TRP A 187 8.79 12.44 0.15
N SER A 188 9.99 12.92 -0.19
CA SER A 188 10.75 12.28 -1.26
C SER A 188 10.95 10.85 -0.81
N TYR A 189 10.21 9.94 -1.42
CA TYR A 189 10.42 8.51 -1.26
C TYR A 189 11.84 8.22 -1.73
N ASP A 190 12.77 8.09 -0.78
CA ASP A 190 14.02 7.40 -1.01
C ASP A 190 13.66 5.91 -1.00
N PRO A 191 13.76 5.18 -2.13
CA PRO A 191 13.48 3.75 -2.15
C PRO A 191 14.45 2.93 -1.29
N TRP A 192 15.51 3.55 -0.75
CA TRP A 192 16.60 2.89 -0.04
C TRP A 192 17.08 3.63 1.23
N PRO A 193 16.21 3.95 2.21
CA PRO A 193 16.65 4.64 3.43
C PRO A 193 17.62 3.78 4.25
N ASP A 194 17.66 2.46 4.00
CA ASP A 194 18.48 1.47 4.66
C ASP A 194 19.82 1.15 3.94
N ARG A 195 20.25 1.92 2.93
CA ARG A 195 21.61 1.74 2.33
C ARG A 195 22.75 1.83 3.35
N HIS A 196 22.48 2.39 4.53
CA HIS A 196 23.42 2.51 5.64
C HIS A 196 23.11 1.58 6.82
N ASN A 197 22.13 0.68 6.71
CA ASN A 197 21.84 -0.29 7.75
C ASN A 197 22.71 -1.55 7.55
N PRO A 198 23.76 -1.76 8.37
CA PRO A 198 24.72 -2.85 8.18
C PRO A 198 24.10 -4.24 8.33
N ASP A 199 22.90 -4.34 8.93
CA ASP A 199 22.24 -5.61 9.22
C ASP A 199 21.62 -6.28 7.98
N TRP A 200 21.46 -5.54 6.88
CA TRP A 200 20.89 -6.03 5.61
C TRP A 200 21.91 -6.13 4.47
N ALA A 201 23.18 -5.80 4.73
CA ALA A 201 24.24 -5.93 3.74
C ALA A 201 24.46 -7.41 3.38
N LEU A 202 24.51 -7.71 2.09
CA LEU A 202 24.86 -9.05 1.61
C LEU A 202 26.29 -9.39 2.08
N PRO A 203 26.61 -10.66 2.39
CA PRO A 203 27.99 -11.10 2.62
C PRO A 203 28.79 -10.89 1.32
N GLY A 204 29.43 -9.74 1.19
CA GLY A 204 30.13 -9.33 -0.04
C GLY A 204 30.15 -7.82 -0.28
N ASP A 205 29.21 -7.06 0.29
CA ASP A 205 29.12 -5.60 0.06
C ASP A 205 30.12 -4.76 0.89
N ARG A 206 31.02 -5.42 1.65
CA ARG A 206 32.07 -4.75 2.44
C ARG A 206 33.35 -4.46 1.66
N THR A 207 33.28 -4.18 0.36
CA THR A 207 34.46 -3.79 -0.42
C THR A 207 34.20 -2.48 -1.17
N SER A 208 34.64 -1.34 -0.59
CA SER A 208 35.24 -0.22 -1.37
C SER A 208 35.63 1.02 -0.55
N ASN A 209 35.31 1.16 0.74
CA ASN A 209 35.64 2.40 1.48
C ASN A 209 36.94 2.36 2.31
N ASN A 210 37.90 1.52 1.96
CA ASN A 210 39.25 1.58 2.55
C ASN A 210 40.29 1.87 1.46
N VAL A 211 40.33 3.12 1.01
CA VAL A 211 41.48 3.65 0.29
C VAL A 211 42.48 4.12 1.37
N PRO A 212 43.66 3.48 1.50
CA PRO A 212 44.67 3.94 2.43
C PRO A 212 45.18 5.32 2.00
N ASN A 213 45.11 6.27 2.93
CA ASN A 213 45.63 7.61 2.78
C ASN A 213 47.16 7.54 2.66
N VAL A 214 47.71 7.85 1.49
CA VAL A 214 49.15 7.97 1.27
C VAL A 214 49.55 9.40 1.58
N PRO A 215 50.43 9.67 2.55
CA PRO A 215 50.93 11.00 2.80
C PRO A 215 51.94 11.42 1.71
N GLU A 216 51.87 12.69 1.31
CA GLU A 216 52.77 13.36 0.35
C GLU A 216 54.24 13.38 0.79
#